data_AF-A0A508WW25-F1
#
_entry.id   AF-A0A508WW25-F1
#
_cell.length_a   1.000
_cell.length_b   1.000
_cell.length_c   1.000
_cell.angle_alpha   90.00
_cell.angle_beta   90.00
_cell.angle_gamma   90.00
#
_symmetry.space_group_name_H-M   'P 1'
#
loop_
_entity.id
_entity.type
_entity.pdbx_description
1 polymer ?
#
loop_
_entity_poly.entity_id
_entity_poly.type
_entity_poly.pdbx_seq_one_letter_code
_entity_poly.pdbx_strand_id
1 'polypeptide(L)'
;MSFEQWLQSRLTAHLWPVGNIDGEIGPVTVAALKGFQNAKGLKVTGVADEATIAALRLPASAVPTPLPERDQEPAKEAFQSSKTVWPRQSQCMSFYGPVGQNQTAIEIPFDMFLAWDKGTRIRKMTLHQKVAPSALKVLRRVSAIYSATERKALGLDLFGGSLNVRRMRGGSSYSMHSWGIAIDFDPERNGLYTKKPNARLSHPDAVPFWVAWESEGWLSLGRARDMDWMHVQAARL
;
A
#
# COMPACT_ATOMS: atom_id res chain seq x y z
N MET A 1 -9.37 7.53 -6.29
CA MET A 1 -9.32 6.33 -7.15
C MET A 1 -10.65 6.25 -7.83
N SER A 2 -10.69 6.09 -9.15
CA SER A 2 -11.95 5.79 -9.84
C SER A 2 -12.38 4.34 -9.55
N PHE A 3 -13.59 3.98 -9.96
CA PHE A 3 -14.06 2.60 -9.86
C PHE A 3 -13.20 1.65 -10.70
N GLU A 4 -12.79 2.08 -11.88
CA GLU A 4 -12.00 1.32 -12.84
C GLU A 4 -10.60 1.01 -12.30
N GLN A 5 -9.95 2.01 -11.69
CA GLN A 5 -8.67 1.83 -11.02
C GLN A 5 -8.78 0.90 -9.82
N TRP A 6 -9.89 0.97 -9.06
CA TRP A 6 -10.16 0.02 -7.99
C TRP A 6 -10.31 -1.40 -8.55
N LEU A 7 -11.06 -1.56 -9.64
CA LEU A 7 -11.31 -2.84 -10.29
C LEU A 7 -10.02 -3.50 -10.78
N GLN A 8 -9.23 -2.77 -11.57
CA GLN A 8 -7.90 -3.19 -12.04
C GLN A 8 -6.98 -3.61 -10.88
N SER A 9 -6.99 -2.82 -9.80
CA SER A 9 -6.19 -3.10 -8.61
C SER A 9 -6.63 -4.39 -7.89
N ARG A 10 -7.94 -4.63 -7.76
CA ARG A 10 -8.47 -5.86 -7.15
C ARG A 10 -8.25 -7.09 -8.04
N LEU A 11 -8.37 -6.97 -9.36
CA LEU A 11 -8.05 -8.07 -10.28
C LEU A 11 -6.59 -8.51 -10.12
N THR A 12 -5.68 -7.53 -10.12
CA THR A 12 -4.25 -7.79 -9.90
C THR A 12 -4.00 -8.45 -8.55
N ALA A 13 -4.69 -7.99 -7.49
CA ALA A 13 -4.62 -8.60 -6.17
C ALA A 13 -5.10 -10.05 -6.16
N HIS A 14 -6.10 -10.40 -6.97
CA HIS A 14 -6.57 -11.78 -7.15
C HIS A 14 -5.76 -12.58 -8.19
N LEU A 15 -4.55 -12.12 -8.51
CA LEU A 15 -3.61 -12.74 -9.45
C LEU A 15 -4.06 -12.72 -10.92
N TRP A 16 -4.94 -11.78 -11.30
CA TRP A 16 -5.35 -11.52 -12.68
C TRP A 16 -4.70 -10.23 -13.17
N PRO A 17 -3.58 -10.30 -13.92
CA PRO A 17 -2.84 -9.12 -14.33
C PRO A 17 -3.66 -8.28 -15.30
N VAL A 18 -3.72 -6.97 -15.06
CA VAL A 18 -4.45 -6.01 -15.91
C VAL A 18 -3.51 -5.04 -16.64
N GLY A 19 -2.19 -5.19 -16.47
CA GLY A 19 -1.21 -4.19 -16.89
C GLY A 19 -1.21 -2.99 -15.94
N ASN A 20 -1.24 -1.78 -16.49
CA ASN A 20 -1.27 -0.56 -15.70
C ASN A 20 -2.63 -0.39 -15.01
N ILE A 21 -2.61 0.10 -13.77
CA ILE A 21 -3.83 0.53 -13.06
C ILE A 21 -4.09 1.98 -13.44
N ASP A 22 -4.48 2.23 -14.68
CA ASP A 22 -4.71 3.56 -15.25
C ASP A 22 -6.17 4.03 -15.13
N GLY A 23 -7.11 3.09 -14.98
CA GLY A 23 -8.55 3.32 -15.03
C GLY A 23 -9.17 3.10 -16.41
N GLU A 24 -8.38 2.65 -17.39
CA GLU A 24 -8.86 2.33 -18.73
C GLU A 24 -9.25 0.85 -18.83
N ILE A 25 -10.52 0.56 -19.05
CA ILE A 25 -11.02 -0.80 -19.20
C ILE A 25 -10.76 -1.29 -20.64
N GLY A 26 -9.50 -1.61 -20.92
CA GLY A 26 -9.05 -2.17 -22.19
C GLY A 26 -9.19 -3.71 -22.28
N PRO A 27 -8.77 -4.30 -23.42
CA PRO A 27 -8.88 -5.74 -23.67
C PRO A 27 -8.21 -6.61 -22.59
N VAL A 28 -7.08 -6.16 -22.03
CA VAL A 28 -6.35 -6.85 -20.96
C VAL A 28 -7.19 -6.92 -19.68
N THR A 29 -7.79 -5.80 -19.26
CA THR A 29 -8.69 -5.75 -18.09
C THR A 29 -9.93 -6.63 -18.28
N VAL A 30 -10.50 -6.64 -19.49
CA VAL A 30 -11.66 -7.50 -19.81
C VAL A 30 -11.27 -8.98 -19.79
N ALA A 31 -10.09 -9.34 -20.29
CA ALA A 31 -9.58 -10.71 -20.22
C ALA A 31 -9.36 -11.15 -18.76
N ALA A 32 -8.79 -10.29 -17.93
CA ALA A 32 -8.62 -10.51 -16.50
C ALA A 32 -9.97 -10.70 -15.78
N LEU A 33 -10.98 -9.89 -16.10
CA LEU A 33 -12.34 -10.05 -15.58
C LEU A 33 -12.92 -11.43 -15.92
N LYS A 34 -12.82 -11.85 -17.18
CA LYS A 34 -13.33 -13.15 -17.62
C LYS A 34 -12.61 -14.30 -16.92
N GLY A 35 -11.29 -14.21 -16.79
CA GLY A 35 -10.47 -15.19 -16.07
C GLY A 35 -10.86 -15.29 -14.59
N PHE A 36 -10.98 -14.14 -13.92
CA PHE A 36 -11.42 -14.07 -12.53
C PHE A 36 -12.81 -14.66 -12.33
N GLN A 37 -13.78 -14.27 -13.16
CA GLN A 37 -15.15 -14.79 -13.10
C GLN A 37 -15.17 -16.31 -13.25
N ASN A 38 -14.45 -16.84 -14.25
CA ASN A 38 -14.34 -18.28 -14.48
C ASN A 38 -13.75 -18.99 -13.25
N ALA A 39 -12.65 -18.48 -12.71
CA ALA A 39 -11.98 -19.09 -11.55
C ALA A 39 -12.82 -19.01 -10.25
N LYS A 40 -13.75 -18.06 -10.15
CA LYS A 40 -14.69 -17.93 -9.03
C LYS A 40 -16.04 -18.61 -9.27
N GLY A 41 -16.22 -19.31 -10.41
CA GLY A 41 -17.48 -19.96 -10.76
C GLY A 41 -18.63 -18.98 -11.01
N LEU A 42 -18.31 -17.74 -11.40
CA LEU A 42 -19.27 -16.70 -11.74
C LEU A 42 -19.60 -16.74 -13.23
N LYS A 43 -20.69 -16.06 -13.63
CA LYS A 43 -21.03 -15.87 -15.04
C LYS A 43 -19.91 -15.08 -15.73
N VAL A 44 -19.32 -15.66 -16.76
CA VAL A 44 -18.20 -15.06 -17.52
C VAL A 44 -18.72 -14.02 -18.50
N THR A 45 -18.95 -12.81 -18.03
CA THR A 45 -19.46 -11.68 -18.83
C THR A 45 -18.34 -10.76 -19.30
N GLY A 46 -17.20 -10.74 -18.60
CA GLY A 46 -16.17 -9.71 -18.78
C GLY A 46 -16.60 -8.33 -18.27
N VAL A 47 -17.67 -8.26 -17.48
CA VAL A 47 -18.22 -7.04 -16.87
C VAL A 47 -18.19 -7.19 -15.36
N ALA A 48 -17.76 -6.16 -14.63
CA ALA A 48 -17.77 -6.16 -13.17
C ALA A 48 -19.20 -5.93 -12.62
N ASP A 49 -20.05 -6.95 -12.71
CA ASP A 49 -21.39 -6.95 -12.10
C ASP A 49 -21.33 -7.09 -10.56
N GLU A 50 -22.49 -7.01 -9.90
CA GLU A 50 -22.58 -7.04 -8.43
C GLU A 50 -21.91 -8.27 -7.81
N ALA A 51 -22.09 -9.45 -8.42
CA ALA A 51 -21.47 -10.70 -7.96
C ALA A 51 -19.94 -10.68 -8.14
N THR A 52 -19.46 -10.18 -9.28
CA THR A 52 -18.02 -10.02 -9.55
C THR A 52 -17.39 -9.04 -8.58
N ILE A 53 -18.04 -7.89 -8.34
CA ILE A 53 -17.59 -6.88 -7.38
C ILE A 53 -17.55 -7.46 -5.96
N ALA A 54 -18.58 -8.21 -5.55
CA ALA A 54 -18.63 -8.85 -4.24
C ALA A 54 -17.47 -9.85 -4.06
N ALA A 55 -17.21 -10.68 -5.07
CA ALA A 55 -16.08 -11.62 -5.05
C ALA A 55 -14.73 -10.90 -5.03
N LEU A 56 -14.58 -9.80 -5.77
CA LEU A 56 -13.34 -9.00 -5.79
C LEU A 56 -13.06 -8.33 -4.44
N ARG A 57 -14.09 -8.01 -3.64
CA ARG A 57 -13.95 -7.48 -2.27
C ARG A 57 -13.47 -8.52 -1.27
N LEU A 58 -13.48 -9.81 -1.59
CA LEU A 58 -12.89 -10.82 -0.71
C LEU A 58 -11.35 -10.74 -0.77
N PRO A 59 -10.65 -11.03 0.33
CA PRO A 59 -9.19 -11.05 0.35
C PRO A 59 -8.63 -12.14 -0.57
N ALA A 60 -7.56 -11.82 -1.31
CA ALA A 60 -6.93 -12.75 -2.25
C ALA A 60 -5.99 -13.77 -1.58
N SER A 61 -5.61 -13.56 -0.32
CA SER A 61 -4.72 -14.47 0.44
C SER A 61 -5.31 -15.85 0.75
N ALA A 62 -6.57 -16.10 0.38
CA ALA A 62 -7.29 -17.33 0.71
C ALA A 62 -7.24 -18.42 -0.39
N VAL A 63 -6.38 -18.30 -1.41
CA VAL A 63 -6.33 -19.28 -2.52
C VAL A 63 -5.07 -20.15 -2.45
N PRO A 64 -5.17 -21.46 -2.22
CA PRO A 64 -4.10 -22.41 -2.46
C PRO A 64 -4.12 -22.94 -3.92
N THR A 65 -2.98 -22.76 -4.63
CA THR A 65 -2.43 -23.54 -5.78
C THR A 65 -3.23 -23.63 -7.11
N PRO A 66 -2.63 -24.15 -8.21
CA PRO A 66 -1.42 -23.73 -8.93
C PRO A 66 -1.71 -22.67 -10.01
N LEU A 67 -0.71 -21.82 -10.29
CA LEU A 67 -0.76 -20.83 -11.37
C LEU A 67 -0.84 -21.55 -12.73
N PRO A 68 -1.79 -21.22 -13.63
CA PRO A 68 -1.62 -21.56 -15.04
C PRO A 68 -0.35 -20.87 -15.58
N GLU A 69 0.40 -21.60 -16.40
CA GLU A 69 1.72 -21.24 -16.90
C GLU A 69 1.72 -19.84 -17.53
N ARG A 70 2.58 -18.99 -16.97
CA ARG A 70 2.57 -17.52 -17.02
C ARG A 70 3.76 -17.04 -17.84
N ASP A 71 3.98 -17.62 -19.01
CA ASP A 71 5.04 -17.18 -19.93
C ASP A 71 4.58 -15.92 -20.68
N GLN A 72 4.35 -14.86 -19.91
CA GLN A 72 4.70 -13.50 -20.26
C GLN A 72 5.16 -12.84 -18.96
N GLU A 73 6.44 -12.44 -18.92
CA GLU A 73 6.96 -11.55 -17.89
C GLU A 73 5.97 -10.39 -17.74
N PRO A 74 5.40 -10.14 -16.55
CA PRO A 74 4.75 -8.86 -16.32
C PRO A 74 5.83 -7.79 -16.54
N ALA A 75 5.66 -6.99 -17.59
CA ALA A 75 6.48 -5.82 -17.85
C ALA A 75 6.61 -5.03 -16.54
N LYS A 76 7.87 -4.75 -16.15
CA LYS A 76 8.30 -3.89 -15.03
C LYS A 76 7.11 -3.19 -14.35
N GLU A 77 6.59 -3.81 -13.29
CA GLU A 77 5.32 -3.44 -12.68
C GLU A 77 5.16 -1.93 -12.40
N ALA A 78 4.14 -1.37 -13.04
CA ALA A 78 3.18 -0.40 -12.51
C ALA A 78 3.71 0.69 -11.55
N PHE A 79 4.64 1.53 -12.03
CA PHE A 79 4.81 2.85 -11.46
C PHE A 79 3.72 3.77 -12.02
N GLN A 80 2.69 4.08 -11.25
CA GLN A 80 1.92 5.30 -11.55
C GLN A 80 2.89 6.47 -11.40
N SER A 81 3.19 7.19 -12.48
CA SER A 81 3.98 8.42 -12.38
C SER A 81 3.18 9.41 -11.52
N SER A 82 3.52 9.51 -10.23
CA SER A 82 2.95 10.56 -9.41
C SER A 82 3.45 11.91 -9.93
N LYS A 83 2.55 12.88 -10.02
CA LYS A 83 2.96 14.29 -10.21
C LYS A 83 3.79 14.78 -9.01
N THR A 84 3.66 14.14 -7.86
CA THR A 84 4.40 14.44 -6.65
C THR A 84 5.75 13.73 -6.66
N VAL A 85 6.83 14.51 -6.68
CA VAL A 85 8.19 13.98 -6.56
C VAL A 85 8.78 14.40 -5.24
N TRP A 86 8.90 13.45 -4.31
CA TRP A 86 9.54 13.66 -3.01
C TRP A 86 11.08 13.80 -3.15
N PRO A 87 11.76 14.47 -2.20
CA PRO A 87 13.21 14.60 -2.22
C PRO A 87 13.91 13.23 -2.14
N ARG A 88 15.19 13.17 -2.53
CA ARG A 88 16.02 12.01 -2.14
C ARG A 88 16.27 12.03 -0.63
N GLN A 89 16.57 10.88 -0.03
CA GLN A 89 16.92 10.77 1.39
C GLN A 89 18.05 11.75 1.79
N SER A 90 19.04 11.95 0.91
CA SER A 90 20.13 12.91 1.12
C SER A 90 19.69 14.39 1.13
N GLN A 91 18.52 14.70 0.58
CA GLN A 91 17.96 16.04 0.45
C GLN A 91 16.87 16.33 1.49
N CYS A 92 16.57 15.39 2.40
CA CYS A 92 15.52 15.57 3.40
C CYS A 92 15.77 16.77 4.31
N MET A 93 17.02 16.99 4.76
CA MET A 93 17.35 18.13 5.62
C MET A 93 17.06 19.47 4.93
N SER A 94 17.47 19.66 3.67
CA SER A 94 17.25 20.90 2.94
C SER A 94 15.78 21.09 2.55
N PHE A 95 15.04 20.01 2.32
CA PHE A 95 13.65 20.08 1.85
C PHE A 95 12.62 20.18 2.99
N TYR A 96 12.80 19.40 4.06
CA TYR A 96 11.89 19.34 5.21
C TYR A 96 12.37 20.21 6.39
N GLY A 97 13.66 20.54 6.45
CA GLY A 97 14.26 21.25 7.58
C GLY A 97 14.79 20.28 8.65
N PRO A 98 15.06 20.79 9.87
CA PRO A 98 15.56 19.97 10.98
C PRO A 98 14.58 18.83 11.36
N VAL A 99 15.13 17.74 11.88
CA VAL A 99 14.35 16.62 12.41
C VAL A 99 13.54 17.04 13.63
N GLY A 100 12.37 16.42 13.85
CA GLY A 100 11.49 16.71 14.98
C GLY A 100 10.88 18.11 14.96
N GLN A 101 10.93 18.80 13.81
CA GLN A 101 10.29 20.11 13.62
C GLN A 101 9.29 20.07 12.45
N ASN A 102 8.37 21.05 12.42
CA ASN A 102 7.36 21.21 11.37
C ASN A 102 6.34 20.06 11.29
N GLN A 103 6.02 19.43 12.42
CA GLN A 103 4.97 18.41 12.50
C GLN A 103 3.58 19.04 12.58
N THR A 104 2.61 18.31 12.04
CA THR A 104 1.18 18.50 12.22
C THR A 104 0.52 17.15 12.51
N ALA A 105 -0.76 17.16 12.86
CA ALA A 105 -1.54 15.95 13.06
C ALA A 105 -2.66 15.87 12.02
N ILE A 106 -2.83 14.69 11.42
CA ILE A 106 -4.01 14.36 10.61
C ILE A 106 -4.98 13.51 11.42
N GLU A 107 -6.27 13.61 11.11
CA GLU A 107 -7.28 12.65 11.60
C GLU A 107 -7.31 11.42 10.70
N ILE A 108 -7.26 10.24 11.32
CA ILE A 108 -7.22 8.95 10.61
C ILE A 108 -8.66 8.61 10.16
N PRO A 109 -8.91 8.32 8.87
CA PRO A 109 -10.26 8.16 8.32
C PRO A 109 -10.89 6.77 8.56
N PHE A 110 -10.33 5.98 9.45
CA PHE A 110 -10.82 4.67 9.87
C PHE A 110 -10.23 4.28 11.23
N ASP A 111 -10.79 3.24 11.85
CA ASP A 111 -10.30 2.71 13.12
C ASP A 111 -8.89 2.15 12.93
N MET A 112 -7.94 2.66 13.72
CA MET A 112 -6.54 2.26 13.72
C MET A 112 -6.07 2.10 15.16
N PHE A 113 -5.17 1.15 15.40
CA PHE A 113 -4.76 0.70 16.73
C PHE A 113 -3.23 0.65 16.82
N LEU A 114 -2.67 0.80 18.02
CA LEU A 114 -1.23 0.61 18.22
C LEU A 114 -0.84 -0.84 17.94
N ALA A 115 0.24 -1.06 17.19
CA ALA A 115 0.68 -2.42 16.87
C ALA A 115 1.13 -3.23 18.10
N TRP A 116 1.70 -2.55 19.11
CA TRP A 116 2.16 -3.16 20.36
C TRP A 116 1.10 -3.17 21.48
N ASP A 117 -0.02 -2.48 21.28
CA ASP A 117 -1.16 -2.49 22.20
C ASP A 117 -2.46 -2.38 21.38
N LYS A 118 -2.89 -3.52 20.84
CA LYS A 118 -3.98 -3.62 19.86
C LYS A 118 -5.36 -3.23 20.43
N GLY A 119 -5.47 -3.03 21.74
CA GLY A 119 -6.67 -2.47 22.39
C GLY A 119 -6.71 -0.94 22.33
N THR A 120 -5.58 -0.28 22.15
CA THR A 120 -5.49 1.18 22.14
C THR A 120 -5.74 1.73 20.74
N ARG A 121 -6.92 2.33 20.57
CA ARG A 121 -7.32 3.03 19.35
C ARG A 121 -6.64 4.40 19.26
N ILE A 122 -6.04 4.69 18.10
CA ILE A 122 -5.53 6.02 17.76
C ILE A 122 -6.47 6.73 16.80
N ARG A 123 -6.61 8.05 16.97
CA ARG A 123 -7.45 8.90 16.11
C ARG A 123 -6.66 9.87 15.26
N LYS A 124 -5.42 10.15 15.66
CA LYS A 124 -4.53 11.12 15.02
C LYS A 124 -3.20 10.48 14.70
N MET A 125 -2.59 10.93 13.60
CA MET A 125 -1.24 10.54 13.19
C MET A 125 -0.40 11.81 13.02
N THR A 126 0.75 11.85 13.69
CA THR A 126 1.69 12.98 13.62
C THR A 126 2.62 12.82 12.43
N LEU A 127 2.68 13.81 11.54
CA LEU A 127 3.45 13.80 10.30
C LEU A 127 4.07 15.16 10.04
N HIS A 128 5.05 15.24 9.15
CA HIS A 128 5.53 16.53 8.65
C HIS A 128 4.41 17.27 7.91
N GLN A 129 4.30 18.59 8.11
CA GLN A 129 3.24 19.42 7.50
C GLN A 129 3.15 19.30 5.97
N LYS A 130 4.30 19.15 5.30
CA LYS A 130 4.39 18.98 3.83
C LYS A 130 3.80 17.66 3.32
N VAL A 131 3.81 16.60 4.13
CA VAL A 131 3.39 15.25 3.68
C VAL A 131 2.00 14.87 4.22
N ALA A 132 1.54 15.54 5.28
CA ALA A 132 0.26 15.29 5.92
C ALA A 132 -0.95 15.29 4.95
N PRO A 133 -1.12 16.27 4.04
CA PRO A 133 -2.24 16.24 3.08
C PRO A 133 -2.21 15.03 2.14
N SER A 134 -1.01 14.64 1.72
CA SER A 134 -0.79 13.48 0.84
C SER A 134 -1.11 12.17 1.56
N ALA A 135 -0.56 11.97 2.77
CA ALA A 135 -0.86 10.81 3.60
C ALA A 135 -2.36 10.67 3.91
N LEU A 136 -3.04 11.77 4.25
CA LEU A 136 -4.49 11.76 4.48
C LEU A 136 -5.27 11.31 3.24
N LYS A 137 -4.87 11.76 2.04
CA LYS A 137 -5.49 11.31 0.80
C LYS A 137 -5.29 9.82 0.58
N VAL A 138 -4.09 9.30 0.84
CA VAL A 138 -3.82 7.85 0.75
C VAL A 138 -4.68 7.08 1.75
N LEU A 139 -4.73 7.49 3.02
CA LEU A 139 -5.52 6.80 4.05
C LEU A 139 -7.01 6.79 3.73
N ARG A 140 -7.56 7.86 3.14
CA ARG A 140 -8.94 7.90 2.64
C ARG A 140 -9.15 6.94 1.45
N ARG A 141 -8.14 6.81 0.58
CA ARG A 141 -8.17 5.85 -0.52
C ARG A 141 -8.13 4.41 0.00
N VAL A 142 -7.26 4.12 0.96
CA VAL A 142 -7.19 2.82 1.65
C VAL A 142 -8.53 2.50 2.31
N SER A 143 -9.18 3.48 2.95
CA SER A 143 -10.47 3.24 3.60
C SER A 143 -11.61 2.94 2.62
N ALA A 144 -11.53 3.46 1.40
CA ALA A 144 -12.47 3.19 0.32
C ALA A 144 -12.18 1.85 -0.40
N ILE A 145 -10.92 1.43 -0.49
CA ILE A 145 -10.53 0.16 -1.14
C ILE A 145 -10.88 -1.04 -0.26
N TYR A 146 -10.56 -0.95 1.04
CA TYR A 146 -10.63 -2.05 1.98
C TYR A 146 -11.72 -1.81 3.02
N SER A 147 -12.58 -2.79 3.24
CA SER A 147 -13.50 -2.81 4.38
C SER A 147 -12.76 -2.82 5.72
N ALA A 148 -13.46 -2.56 6.83
CA ALA A 148 -12.86 -2.66 8.17
C ALA A 148 -12.30 -4.06 8.45
N THR A 149 -13.03 -5.10 8.04
CA THR A 149 -12.60 -6.51 8.19
C THR A 149 -11.33 -6.80 7.38
N GLU A 150 -11.25 -6.32 6.14
CA GLU A 150 -10.04 -6.49 5.32
C GLU A 150 -8.86 -5.73 5.93
N ARG A 151 -9.04 -4.47 6.34
CA ARG A 151 -7.96 -3.69 6.97
C ARG A 151 -7.39 -4.43 8.19
N LYS A 152 -8.26 -5.00 9.03
CA LYS A 152 -7.86 -5.84 10.17
C LYS A 152 -7.12 -7.11 9.76
N ALA A 153 -7.63 -7.83 8.76
CA ALA A 153 -7.00 -9.06 8.29
C ALA A 153 -5.60 -8.82 7.68
N LEU A 154 -5.46 -7.73 6.92
CA LEU A 154 -4.20 -7.31 6.32
C LEU A 154 -3.24 -6.64 7.32
N GLY A 155 -3.74 -6.13 8.45
CA GLY A 155 -2.96 -5.35 9.42
C GLY A 155 -2.80 -3.87 9.04
N LEU A 156 -3.59 -3.36 8.09
CA LEU A 156 -3.56 -1.95 7.68
C LEU A 156 -4.10 -1.01 8.78
N ASP A 157 -4.78 -1.55 9.78
CA ASP A 157 -5.22 -0.87 10.99
C ASP A 157 -4.23 -0.98 12.16
N LEU A 158 -3.07 -1.63 11.98
CA LEU A 158 -2.03 -1.73 13.00
C LEU A 158 -0.92 -0.69 12.74
N PHE A 159 -0.86 0.33 13.59
CA PHE A 159 0.08 1.43 13.47
C PHE A 159 1.40 1.15 14.20
N GLY A 160 2.49 1.12 13.45
CA GLY A 160 3.86 0.95 13.95
C GLY A 160 4.57 2.26 14.32
N GLY A 161 4.00 3.41 13.95
CA GLY A 161 4.55 4.73 14.23
C GLY A 161 4.75 5.58 12.98
N SER A 162 4.87 6.89 13.18
CA SER A 162 5.13 7.85 12.10
C SER A 162 6.16 8.94 12.43
N LEU A 163 6.54 9.06 13.71
CA LEU A 163 7.54 10.03 14.17
C LEU A 163 8.38 9.38 15.27
N ASN A 164 9.70 9.33 15.04
CA ASN A 164 10.69 8.96 16.04
C ASN A 164 12.04 9.57 15.67
N VAL A 165 12.48 10.58 16.43
CA VAL A 165 13.73 11.31 16.18
C VAL A 165 14.90 10.46 16.66
N ARG A 166 15.58 9.80 15.72
CA ARG A 166 16.71 8.91 16.00
C ARG A 166 17.64 8.77 14.82
N ARG A 167 18.90 8.44 15.10
CA ARG A 167 19.84 7.98 14.08
C ARG A 167 19.53 6.53 13.71
N MET A 168 19.88 6.15 12.48
CA MET A 168 19.83 4.76 12.04
C MET A 168 20.89 3.94 12.78
N ARG A 169 20.58 2.67 13.07
CA ARG A 169 21.53 1.76 13.73
C ARG A 169 22.77 1.58 12.85
N GLY A 170 23.96 1.77 13.43
CA GLY A 170 25.23 1.58 12.73
C GLY A 170 25.63 2.71 11.77
N GLY A 171 24.97 3.88 11.83
CA GLY A 171 25.32 5.00 10.97
C GLY A 171 25.01 6.36 11.59
N SER A 172 25.42 7.42 10.90
CA SER A 172 25.17 8.81 11.30
C SER A 172 23.94 9.42 10.60
N SER A 173 23.27 8.73 9.67
CA SER A 173 22.07 9.24 9.01
C SER A 173 20.85 9.21 9.95
N TYR A 174 19.97 10.21 9.84
CA TYR A 174 18.67 10.19 10.52
C TYR A 174 17.71 9.22 9.84
N SER A 175 16.85 8.58 10.64
CA SER A 175 15.74 7.81 10.10
C SER A 175 14.73 8.72 9.38
N MET A 176 14.02 8.21 8.38
CA MET A 176 12.92 8.96 7.75
C MET A 176 11.79 9.26 8.74
N HIS A 177 11.61 8.42 9.77
CA HIS A 177 10.73 8.70 10.89
C HIS A 177 11.12 9.95 11.67
N SER A 178 12.36 10.43 11.58
CA SER A 178 12.81 11.60 12.35
C SER A 178 12.25 12.92 11.83
N TRP A 179 11.78 12.98 10.58
CA TRP A 179 11.06 14.16 10.07
C TRP A 179 9.54 14.05 10.20
N GLY A 180 9.00 12.87 10.50
CA GLY A 180 7.56 12.62 10.37
C GLY A 180 7.14 12.33 8.92
N ILE A 181 8.03 11.77 8.10
CA ILE A 181 7.80 11.51 6.67
C ILE A 181 7.78 10.01 6.32
N ALA A 182 7.71 9.16 7.34
CA ALA A 182 7.58 7.73 7.19
C ALA A 182 6.46 7.20 8.08
N ILE A 183 5.88 6.07 7.70
CA ILE A 183 4.81 5.40 8.44
C ILE A 183 5.06 3.90 8.38
N ASP A 184 4.96 3.23 9.53
CA ASP A 184 5.06 1.77 9.61
C ASP A 184 3.68 1.15 9.87
N PHE A 185 3.37 0.06 9.17
CA PHE A 185 2.13 -0.72 9.30
C PHE A 185 2.44 -2.18 9.65
N ASP A 186 1.74 -2.72 10.64
CA ASP A 186 1.87 -4.13 11.05
C ASP A 186 3.33 -4.62 11.22
N PRO A 187 4.12 -3.96 12.11
CA PRO A 187 5.54 -4.24 12.29
C PRO A 187 5.85 -5.68 12.72
N GLU A 188 4.92 -6.36 13.39
CA GLU A 188 5.07 -7.73 13.88
C GLU A 188 5.24 -8.73 12.72
N ARG A 189 4.46 -8.59 11.65
CA ARG A 189 4.48 -9.51 10.49
C ARG A 189 5.29 -9.01 9.31
N ASN A 190 5.88 -7.80 9.39
CA ASN A 190 6.53 -7.12 8.28
C ASN A 190 7.86 -6.44 8.65
N GLY A 191 8.53 -6.96 9.68
CA GLY A 191 9.76 -6.39 10.22
C GLY A 191 10.90 -6.24 9.20
N LEU A 192 11.94 -5.52 9.63
CA LEU A 192 13.04 -5.01 8.80
C LEU A 192 13.65 -6.01 7.80
N TYR A 193 13.78 -7.29 8.18
CA TYR A 193 14.40 -8.34 7.35
C TYR A 193 13.41 -9.39 6.84
N THR A 194 12.12 -9.24 7.13
CA THR A 194 11.09 -10.16 6.65
C THR A 194 10.91 -9.92 5.15
N LYS A 195 11.28 -10.90 4.33
CA LYS A 195 11.18 -10.85 2.87
C LYS A 195 9.87 -11.45 2.36
N LYS A 196 9.53 -11.21 1.09
CA LYS A 196 8.49 -12.00 0.42
C LYS A 196 8.86 -13.50 0.37
N PRO A 197 7.89 -14.43 0.50
CA PRO A 197 6.47 -14.19 0.72
C PRO A 197 6.10 -14.11 2.23
N ASN A 198 7.07 -14.15 3.14
CA ASN A 198 6.80 -14.22 4.59
C ASN A 198 6.28 -12.89 5.16
N ALA A 199 6.62 -11.76 4.53
CA ALA A 199 6.07 -10.47 4.90
C ALA A 199 4.59 -10.40 4.52
N ARG A 200 3.70 -10.15 5.49
CA ARG A 200 2.25 -10.11 5.26
C ARG A 200 1.84 -9.12 4.17
N LEU A 201 2.46 -7.95 4.13
CA LEU A 201 2.18 -6.89 3.16
C LEU A 201 2.86 -7.11 1.81
N SER A 202 3.62 -8.21 1.63
CA SER A 202 4.11 -8.64 0.32
C SER A 202 3.07 -9.40 -0.50
N HIS A 203 1.95 -9.78 0.12
CA HIS A 203 0.93 -10.61 -0.51
C HIS A 203 0.11 -9.81 -1.54
N PRO A 204 -0.45 -10.49 -2.55
CA PRO A 204 -1.22 -9.84 -3.62
C PRO A 204 -2.37 -8.95 -3.13
N ASP A 205 -3.04 -9.30 -2.03
CA ASP A 205 -4.13 -8.50 -1.46
C ASP A 205 -3.69 -7.15 -0.89
N ALA A 206 -2.40 -6.96 -0.61
CA ALA A 206 -1.81 -5.68 -0.20
C ALA A 206 -1.36 -4.80 -1.38
N VAL A 207 -1.39 -5.29 -2.63
CA VAL A 207 -1.01 -4.49 -3.82
C VAL A 207 -1.81 -3.18 -3.92
N PRO A 208 -3.16 -3.16 -3.76
CA PRO A 208 -3.92 -1.90 -3.80
C PRO A 208 -3.50 -0.87 -2.75
N PHE A 209 -3.09 -1.33 -1.56
CA PHE A 209 -2.54 -0.47 -0.50
C PHE A 209 -1.26 0.23 -0.97
N TRP A 210 -0.33 -0.52 -1.57
CA TRP A 210 0.92 0.05 -2.07
C TRP A 210 0.72 1.00 -3.24
N VAL A 211 -0.14 0.64 -4.20
CA VAL A 211 -0.49 1.51 -5.34
C VAL A 211 -1.09 2.83 -4.85
N ALA A 212 -1.86 2.81 -3.75
CA ALA A 212 -2.39 4.03 -3.15
C ALA A 212 -1.27 4.97 -2.68
N TRP A 213 -0.22 4.45 -2.02
CA TRP A 213 0.95 5.23 -1.60
C TRP A 213 1.79 5.71 -2.79
N GLU A 214 2.09 4.82 -3.73
CA GLU A 214 2.91 5.13 -4.93
C GLU A 214 2.25 6.19 -5.82
N SER A 215 0.92 6.20 -5.90
CA SER A 215 0.17 7.25 -6.63
C SER A 215 0.41 8.67 -6.10
N GLU A 216 0.81 8.77 -4.83
CA GLU A 216 1.16 10.01 -4.15
C GLU A 216 2.69 10.19 -4.02
N GLY A 217 3.47 9.39 -4.75
CA GLY A 217 4.92 9.48 -4.87
C GLY A 217 5.68 8.81 -3.72
N TRP A 218 4.98 8.23 -2.75
CA TRP A 218 5.60 7.57 -1.61
C TRP A 218 6.30 6.27 -2.02
N LEU A 219 7.39 5.95 -1.33
CA LEU A 219 8.21 4.79 -1.61
C LEU A 219 8.05 3.74 -0.51
N SER A 220 7.75 2.50 -0.91
CA SER A 220 7.87 1.32 -0.05
C SER A 220 9.26 0.70 -0.19
N LEU A 221 9.95 0.47 0.93
CA LEU A 221 11.19 -0.30 0.91
C LEU A 221 10.95 -1.77 0.60
N GLY A 222 9.81 -2.31 1.00
CA GLY A 222 9.39 -3.68 0.68
C GLY A 222 9.31 -3.91 -0.82
N ARG A 223 8.63 -3.00 -1.55
CA ARG A 223 8.53 -3.11 -3.01
C ARG A 223 9.85 -2.78 -3.73
N ALA A 224 10.61 -1.82 -3.23
CA ALA A 224 11.84 -1.37 -3.90
C ALA A 224 13.06 -2.27 -3.65
N ARG A 225 13.13 -2.94 -2.49
CA ARG A 225 14.32 -3.66 -2.01
C ARG A 225 14.03 -5.00 -1.34
N ASP A 226 12.77 -5.43 -1.27
CA ASP A 226 12.35 -6.66 -0.58
C ASP A 226 12.85 -6.73 0.88
N MET A 227 12.66 -5.62 1.59
CA MET A 227 12.97 -5.48 3.02
C MET A 227 12.06 -4.44 3.65
N ASP A 228 11.86 -4.50 4.96
CA ASP A 228 11.09 -3.49 5.70
C ASP A 228 9.69 -3.25 5.10
N TRP A 229 8.95 -4.35 4.88
CA TRP A 229 7.62 -4.32 4.23
C TRP A 229 6.57 -3.54 5.02
N MET A 230 6.80 -3.21 6.29
CA MET A 230 5.95 -2.30 7.06
C MET A 230 6.07 -0.84 6.60
N HIS A 231 7.18 -0.49 5.98
CA HIS A 231 7.64 0.89 5.85
C HIS A 231 7.23 1.56 4.54
N VAL A 232 6.69 2.78 4.66
CA VAL A 232 6.50 3.69 3.54
C VAL A 232 7.08 5.07 3.88
N GLN A 233 7.76 5.72 2.93
CA GLN A 233 8.41 7.03 3.12
C GLN A 233 8.12 8.01 1.99
N ALA A 234 7.94 9.29 2.33
CA ALA A 234 7.93 10.41 1.39
C ALA A 234 9.37 10.86 1.09
N ALA A 235 10.21 9.93 0.67
CA ALA A 235 11.58 10.18 0.22
C ALA A 235 12.01 9.10 -0.77
N ARG A 236 12.86 9.45 -1.73
CA ARG A 236 13.44 8.52 -2.70
C ARG A 236 14.83 8.06 -2.26
N LEU A 237 15.23 6.88 -2.73
CA LEU A 237 16.57 6.34 -2.50
C LEU A 237 17.68 7.16 -3.18
#